data_AF-A0A916VU32-F1
#
_entry.id   AF-A0A916VU32-F1
#
_cell.length_a   1.000
_cell.length_b   1.000
_cell.length_c   1.000
_cell.angle_alpha   90.00
_cell.angle_beta   90.00
_cell.angle_gamma   90.00
#
_symmetry.space_group_name_H-M   'P 1'
#
loop_
_entity.id
_entity.type
_entity.pdbx_description
1 polymer ?
#
loop_
_entity_poly.entity_id
_entity_poly.type
_entity_poly.pdbx_seq_one_letter_code
_entity_poly.pdbx_strand_id
1 'polypeptide(L)' 'MIQGSHQKKPIQMLLRSGRHQVEDLYTYYDRTQTISILRDKGVGFFQDPSCFHRVKPPTKQHRLLLQFRYA' A
#
# COMPACT_ATOMS: atom_id res chain seq x y z
N MET A 1 4.05 -0.65 -0.73
CA MET A 1 3.05 0.38 -1.09
C MET A 1 3.55 1.15 -2.30
N ILE A 2 2.67 1.77 -3.06
CA ILE A 2 3.06 2.68 -4.15
C ILE A 2 3.06 4.10 -3.59
N GLN A 3 4.24 4.71 -3.47
CA GLN A 3 4.41 6.06 -2.95
C GLN A 3 3.69 7.06 -3.86
N GLY A 4 3.02 8.05 -3.26
CA GLY A 4 2.29 9.08 -4.00
C GLY A 4 0.94 8.64 -4.59
N SER A 5 0.61 7.34 -4.58
CA SER A 5 -0.66 6.83 -5.16
C SER A 5 -1.94 7.31 -4.46
N HIS A 6 -1.84 8.00 -3.32
CA HIS A 6 -2.99 8.71 -2.75
C HIS A 6 -3.47 9.85 -3.67
N GLN A 7 -2.59 10.39 -4.51
CA GLN A 7 -2.87 11.51 -5.43
C GLN A 7 -3.11 11.04 -6.86
N LYS A 8 -3.87 11.83 -7.63
CA LYS A 8 -4.04 11.72 -9.10
C LYS A 8 -4.43 10.31 -9.60
N LYS A 9 -5.24 9.57 -8.85
CA LYS A 9 -5.68 8.23 -9.29
C LYS A 9 -6.52 8.35 -10.58
N PRO A 10 -6.32 7.45 -11.57
CA PRO A 10 -7.24 7.34 -12.69
C PRO A 10 -8.67 7.10 -12.21
N ILE A 11 -9.65 7.77 -12.83
CA ILE A 11 -11.07 7.64 -12.46
C ILE A 11 -11.53 6.17 -12.55
N GLN A 12 -11.02 5.42 -13.52
CA GLN A 12 -11.31 3.98 -13.67
C GLN A 12 -10.87 3.15 -12.44
N MET A 13 -9.81 3.58 -11.73
CA MET A 13 -9.37 2.94 -10.49
C MET A 13 -10.19 3.40 -9.26
N LEU A 14 -10.92 4.50 -9.37
CA LEU A 14 -11.83 5.00 -8.32
C LEU A 14 -13.23 4.39 -8.42
N LEU A 15 -13.69 4.08 -9.64
CA LEU A 15 -15.01 3.50 -9.90
C LEU A 15 -15.06 1.98 -9.73
N ARG A 16 -13.91 1.33 -9.50
CA ARG A 16 -13.77 -0.11 -9.29
C ARG A 16 -13.65 -0.45 -7.80
N SER A 17 -13.62 -1.75 -7.50
CA SER A 17 -13.23 -2.27 -6.19
C SER A 17 -11.89 -1.68 -5.74
N GLY A 18 -11.74 -1.40 -4.44
CA GLY A 18 -10.47 -0.96 -3.86
C GLY A 18 -9.34 -2.01 -3.89
N ARG A 19 -9.61 -3.20 -4.46
CA ARG A 19 -8.61 -4.24 -4.74
C ARG A 19 -8.27 -4.22 -6.23
N HIS A 20 -6.99 -4.13 -6.53
CA HIS A 20 -6.47 -4.09 -7.91
C HIS A 20 -5.42 -5.17 -8.12
N GLN A 21 -5.33 -5.68 -9.35
CA GLN A 21 -4.21 -6.49 -9.75
C GLN A 21 -2.95 -5.63 -9.82
N VAL A 22 -1.81 -6.24 -9.50
CA VAL A 22 -0.54 -5.52 -9.37
C VAL A 22 -0.09 -5.01 -10.73
N GLU A 23 -0.35 -5.80 -11.77
CA GLU A 23 -0.04 -5.52 -13.16
C GLU A 23 -0.79 -4.27 -13.64
N ASP A 24 -2.09 -4.17 -13.32
CA ASP A 24 -2.92 -3.00 -13.65
C ASP A 24 -2.37 -1.71 -13.02
N LEU A 25 -1.90 -1.78 -11.77
CA LEU A 25 -1.32 -0.62 -11.09
C LEU A 25 -0.05 -0.15 -11.79
N TYR A 26 0.79 -1.07 -12.27
CA TYR A 26 2.04 -0.73 -12.96
C TYR A 26 1.86 -0.28 -14.41
N THR A 27 0.64 -0.30 -14.96
CA THR A 27 0.35 0.40 -16.22
C THR A 27 0.34 1.92 -16.06
N TYR A 28 0.10 2.41 -14.83
CA TYR A 28 -0.02 3.83 -14.52
C TYR A 28 1.07 4.34 -13.58
N TYR A 29 1.42 3.56 -12.55
CA TYR A 29 2.46 3.91 -11.59
C TYR A 29 3.80 3.29 -11.98
N ASP A 30 4.88 4.05 -11.82
CA ASP A 30 6.22 3.52 -12.05
C ASP A 30 6.57 2.51 -10.95
N ARG A 31 7.19 1.39 -11.35
CA ARG A 31 7.63 0.35 -10.41
C ARG A 31 8.61 0.87 -9.37
N THR A 32 9.43 1.86 -9.72
CA THR A 32 10.38 2.55 -8.82
C THR A 32 9.69 3.29 -7.67
N GLN A 33 8.41 3.65 -7.82
CA GLN A 33 7.60 4.25 -6.73
C GLN A 33 7.17 3.21 -5.68
N THR A 34 7.44 1.93 -5.92
CA THR A 34 7.10 0.86 -4.96
C THR A 34 8.13 0.79 -3.85
N ILE A 35 7.67 1.07 -2.63
CA ILE A 35 8.49 0.91 -1.42
C ILE A 35 8.02 -0.28 -0.58
N SER A 36 8.97 -0.95 0.04
CA SER A 36 8.73 -1.99 1.04
C SER A 36 9.10 -1.44 2.42
N ILE A 37 8.14 -1.47 3.34
CA ILE A 37 8.37 -1.05 4.72
C ILE A 37 8.74 -2.31 5.51
N LEU A 38 10.02 -2.43 5.86
CA LEU A 38 10.57 -3.49 6.69
C LEU A 38 11.28 -2.82 7.88
N ARG A 39 10.79 -3.07 9.08
CA ARG A 39 11.29 -2.47 10.33
C ARG A 39 11.17 -3.48 11.47
N ASP A 40 11.95 -3.23 12.51
CA ASP A 40 11.89 -4.01 13.74
C ASP A 40 10.61 -3.73 14.53
N LYS A 41 10.28 -4.64 15.47
CA LYS A 41 9.15 -4.47 16.38
C LYS A 41 9.28 -3.16 17.17
N GLY A 42 8.16 -2.48 17.40
CA GLY A 42 8.12 -1.19 18.09
C GLY A 42 8.25 0.03 17.17
N VAL A 43 8.61 -0.15 15.90
CA VAL A 43 8.63 0.93 14.91
C VAL A 43 7.28 1.01 14.20
N GLY A 44 6.69 2.20 14.18
CA GLY A 44 5.47 2.52 13.43
C GLY A 44 5.75 3.34 12.18
N PHE A 45 4.72 3.52 11.36
CA PHE A 45 4.74 4.47 10.25
C PHE A 45 3.36 5.09 10.08
N PHE A 46 3.32 6.31 9.53
CA PHE A 46 2.09 6.98 9.13
C PHE A 46 1.93 6.84 7.61
N GLN A 47 0.71 6.55 7.18
CA GLN A 47 0.40 6.38 5.77
C GLN A 47 -0.98 6.97 5.47
N ASP A 48 -1.08 7.69 4.35
CA ASP A 48 -2.37 8.07 3.79
C ASP A 48 -3.18 6.82 3.42
N PRO A 49 -4.40 6.63 3.97
CA PRO A 49 -5.19 5.42 3.77
C PRO A 49 -5.62 5.20 2.31
N SER A 50 -5.58 6.26 1.49
CA SER A 50 -5.88 6.21 0.06
C SER A 50 -4.71 5.67 -0.78
N CYS A 51 -3.52 5.42 -0.21
CA CYS A 51 -2.43 4.82 -0.96
C CYS A 51 -2.72 3.37 -1.32
N PHE A 52 -2.38 2.97 -2.54
CA PHE A 52 -2.32 1.55 -2.91
C PHE A 52 -1.23 0.85 -2.11
N HIS A 53 -1.61 -0.18 -1.37
CA HIS A 53 -0.72 -0.98 -0.57
C HIS A 53 -1.14 -2.45 -0.61
N ARG A 54 -0.16 -3.32 -0.38
CA ARG A 54 -0.39 -4.76 -0.23
C ARG A 54 0.44 -5.28 0.91
N VAL A 55 -0.13 -6.21 1.66
CA VAL A 55 0.57 -6.95 2.70
C VAL A 55 1.10 -8.24 2.09
N LYS A 56 2.40 -8.50 2.21
CA LYS A 56 2.98 -9.80 1.83
C LYS A 56 2.82 -10.80 2.99
N PRO A 57 2.51 -12.09 2.73
CA PRO A 57 2.45 -13.10 3.77
C PRO A 57 3.75 -13.15 4.60
N PRO A 58 3.69 -13.35 5.91
CA PRO A 58 4.89 -13.54 6.72
C PRO A 58 5.57 -14.87 6.35
N THR A 59 6.90 -14.85 6.24
CA THR A 59 7.69 -16.04 5.85
C THR A 59 8.56 -16.61 6.96
N LYS A 60 8.77 -15.87 8.06
CA LYS A 60 9.68 -16.27 9.15
C LYS A 60 8.97 -16.59 10.46
N GLN A 61 7.97 -15.79 10.82
CA GLN A 61 7.23 -15.89 12.09
C GLN A 61 5.91 -15.13 11.99
N HIS A 62 5.01 -15.34 12.95
CA HIS A 62 3.79 -14.55 13.06
C HIS A 62 4.11 -13.04 13.15
N ARG A 63 3.30 -12.23 12.47
CA ARG A 63 3.45 -10.77 12.44
C ARG A 63 2.14 -10.13 12.91
N LEU A 64 2.18 -9.49 14.07
CA LEU A 64 1.10 -8.65 14.58
C LEU A 64 1.31 -7.21 14.12
N LEU A 65 0.23 -6.53 13.73
CA LEU A 65 0.22 -5.12 13.36
C LEU A 65 -0.86 -4.40 14.18
N LEU A 66 -0.48 -3.33 14.87
CA LEU A 66 -1.42 -2.39 15.48
C LEU A 66 -1.66 -1.24 14.49
N GLN A 67 -2.93 -0.97 14.17
CA GLN A 67 -3.30 0.09 13.26
C GLN A 67 -4.30 1.04 13.93
N PHE A 68 -3.97 2.32 13.94
CA PHE A 68 -4.91 3.39 14.25
C PHE A 68 -5.35 4.06 12.95
N ARG A 69 -6.64 4.35 12.83
CA ARG A 69 -7.19 5.15 11.72
C ARG A 69 -7.89 6.35 12.32
N TYR A 70 -7.34 7.52 12.07
CA TYR A 70 -7.97 8.80 12.37
C TYR A 70 -8.67 9.28 11.10
N ALA A 71 -9.94 9.68 11.20
CA ALA A 71 -10.81 10.05 10.08
C ALA A 71 -11.53 11.36 10.38
#